data_AF-A0A6I9MMT6-F1
#
_entry.id   AF-A0A6I9MMT6-F1
#
_cell.length_a   1.000
_cell.length_b   1.000
_cell.length_c   1.000
_cell.angle_alpha   90.00
_cell.angle_beta   90.00
_cell.angle_gamma   90.00
#
_symmetry.space_group_name_H-M   'P 1'
#
loop_
_entity.id
_entity.type
_entity.pdbx_description
1 polymer ?
#
loop_
_entity_poly.entity_id
_entity_poly.type
_entity_poly.pdbx_seq_one_letter_code
_entity_poly.pdbx_strand_id
1 'polypeptide(L)'
;FYLFSSNLLFCPVCPLDCVFDQILNSTEEDLKEAREILTKIVERKHYRCLGEIKPKTIPNKDEISQVTKNLAAALPFPRQEAQADGLTQEDFVVLSATMDYGSGAEDPINSMDFYSKKKPNQTFKIKREQVSKLLPEKFSETLFRVYSKKIDPESLEAARGHFAELKSVWSD
;
A
#
# COMPACT_ATOMS: atom_id res chain seq x y z
N PHE A 1 27.32 36.99 1.39
CA PHE A 1 27.46 36.70 2.83
C PHE A 1 26.28 37.31 3.56
N TYR A 2 25.18 36.59 3.66
CA TYR A 2 24.12 36.89 4.62
C TYR A 2 24.08 35.72 5.60
N LEU A 3 24.52 36.00 6.82
CA LEU A 3 24.43 35.13 7.98
C LEU A 3 22.95 34.90 8.30
N PHE A 4 22.45 33.69 8.05
CA PHE A 4 21.22 33.23 8.69
C PHE A 4 21.57 32.86 10.13
N SER A 5 21.48 33.86 11.00
CA SER A 5 21.45 33.69 12.44
C SER A 5 20.19 32.92 12.82
N SER A 6 20.40 31.73 13.35
CA SER A 6 19.64 31.07 14.41
C SER A 6 18.48 31.90 14.98
N ASN A 7 17.27 31.58 14.52
CA ASN A 7 16.07 31.57 15.34
C ASN A 7 15.03 30.72 14.62
N LEU A 8 14.78 29.52 15.17
CA LEU A 8 13.61 28.71 14.83
C LEU A 8 12.37 29.56 15.11
N LEU A 9 11.84 30.20 14.07
CA LEU A 9 10.47 30.65 14.04
C LEU A 9 9.59 29.40 14.03
N PHE A 10 9.18 28.97 15.22
CA PHE A 10 8.03 28.09 15.40
C PHE A 10 6.84 28.74 14.68
N CYS A 11 6.50 28.25 13.50
CA CYS A 11 5.34 28.69 12.74
C CYS A 11 4.08 28.15 13.44
N PRO A 12 3.21 29.00 14.03
CA PRO A 12 2.08 28.52 14.81
C PRO A 12 0.88 28.05 13.96
N VAL A 13 1.03 27.88 12.63
CA VAL A 13 -0.12 27.78 11.70
C VAL A 13 -0.13 26.54 10.78
N CYS A 14 0.84 25.62 10.85
CA CYS A 14 0.82 24.43 9.98
C CYS A 14 1.18 23.15 10.75
N PRO A 15 0.26 22.53 11.50
CA PRO A 15 0.59 21.48 12.46
C PRO A 15 0.98 20.11 11.85
N LEU A 16 0.84 19.88 10.54
CA LEU A 16 1.05 18.54 9.98
C LEU A 16 2.39 18.38 9.24
N ASP A 17 2.69 19.27 8.28
CA ASP A 17 3.87 19.08 7.43
C ASP A 17 5.16 19.64 8.04
N CYS A 18 5.06 20.63 8.95
CA CYS A 18 6.27 21.22 9.56
C CYS A 18 7.01 20.22 10.47
N VAL A 19 6.33 19.18 10.97
CA VAL A 19 6.94 18.11 11.77
C VAL A 19 7.97 17.34 10.96
N PHE A 20 7.74 17.16 9.66
CA PHE A 20 8.71 16.51 8.77
C PHE A 20 10.04 17.28 8.76
N ASP A 21 9.96 18.60 8.55
CA ASP A 21 11.14 19.47 8.52
C ASP A 21 11.79 19.62 9.89
N GLN A 22 11.01 19.62 10.98
CA GLN A 22 11.53 19.65 12.34
C GLN A 22 12.36 18.42 12.65
N ILE A 23 11.88 17.22 12.33
CA ILE A 23 12.62 15.97 12.55
C ILE A 23 13.87 15.92 11.67
N LEU A 24 13.76 16.30 10.39
CA LEU A 24 14.88 16.27 9.44
C LEU A 24 16.04 17.19 9.88
N ASN A 25 15.72 18.36 10.44
CA ASN A 25 16.70 19.34 10.88
C ASN A 25 17.07 19.24 12.38
N SER A 26 16.44 18.32 13.13
CA SER A 26 16.74 18.10 14.54
C SER A 26 18.16 17.55 14.72
N THR A 27 18.81 17.90 15.84
CA THR A 27 20.13 17.35 16.23
C THR A 27 20.03 16.37 17.40
N GLU A 28 18.81 16.09 17.88
CA GLU A 28 18.57 15.17 18.98
C GLU A 28 18.93 13.74 18.58
N GLU A 29 19.52 12.97 19.51
CA GLU A 29 19.91 11.58 19.26
C GLU A 29 18.68 10.65 19.28
N ASP A 30 17.68 10.96 20.11
CA ASP A 30 16.42 10.21 20.20
C ASP A 30 15.65 10.18 18.88
N LEU A 31 15.82 11.23 18.05
CA LEU A 31 15.18 11.36 16.74
C LEU A 31 16.03 10.84 15.58
N LYS A 32 17.20 10.26 15.85
CA LYS A 32 18.14 9.84 14.81
C LYS A 32 17.57 8.80 13.86
N GLU A 33 16.90 7.77 14.38
CA GLU A 33 16.29 6.72 13.54
C GLU A 33 15.21 7.31 12.62
N ALA A 34 14.36 8.19 13.15
CA ALA A 34 13.34 8.88 12.37
C ALA A 34 13.99 9.76 11.28
N ARG A 35 15.00 10.55 11.65
CA ARG A 35 15.77 11.40 10.73
C ARG A 35 16.42 10.60 9.60
N GLU A 36 16.97 9.41 9.90
CA GLU A 36 17.53 8.50 8.90
C GLU A 36 16.47 8.00 7.91
N ILE A 37 15.27 7.64 8.39
CA ILE A 37 14.15 7.22 7.52
C ILE A 37 13.71 8.37 6.61
N LEU A 38 13.53 9.57 7.15
CA LEU A 38 13.11 10.74 6.36
C LEU A 38 14.18 11.14 5.33
N THR A 39 15.45 11.06 5.69
CA THR A 39 16.58 11.29 4.77
C THR A 39 16.54 10.31 3.61
N LYS A 40 16.28 9.01 3.86
CA LYS A 40 16.11 8.01 2.79
C LYS A 40 14.96 8.35 1.84
N ILE A 41 13.86 8.94 2.34
CA ILE A 41 12.73 9.39 1.51
C ILE A 41 13.18 10.54 0.59
N VAL A 42 13.85 11.56 1.14
CA VAL A 42 14.36 12.72 0.38
C VAL A 42 15.40 12.30 -0.66
N GLU A 43 16.32 11.41 -0.30
CA GLU A 43 17.34 10.87 -1.20
C GLU A 43 16.80 9.83 -2.20
N ARG A 44 15.49 9.56 -2.20
CA ARG A 44 14.84 8.55 -3.05
C ARG A 44 15.38 7.13 -2.85
N LYS A 45 15.98 6.84 -1.69
CA LYS A 45 16.43 5.51 -1.23
C LYS A 45 15.30 4.80 -0.47
N HIS A 46 14.10 4.81 -1.03
CA HIS A 46 12.95 4.10 -0.46
C HIS A 46 12.99 2.61 -0.78
N TYR A 47 12.20 1.82 -0.05
CA TYR A 47 12.01 0.40 -0.32
C TYR A 47 11.57 0.16 -1.77
N ARG A 48 12.00 -0.97 -2.33
CA ARG A 48 11.75 -1.29 -3.75
C ARG A 48 10.57 -2.22 -3.88
N CYS A 49 9.59 -1.83 -4.70
CA CYS A 49 8.47 -2.68 -5.05
C CYS A 49 8.96 -3.85 -5.91
N LEU A 50 8.73 -5.08 -5.44
CA LEU A 50 9.02 -6.31 -6.18
C LEU A 50 7.89 -6.64 -7.15
N GLY A 51 6.65 -6.39 -6.72
CA GLY A 51 5.45 -6.52 -7.55
C GLY A 51 4.17 -6.65 -6.75
N GLU A 52 3.12 -7.04 -7.46
CA GLU A 52 1.76 -7.18 -6.95
C GLU A 52 1.27 -8.64 -7.11
N ILE A 53 0.55 -9.12 -6.11
CA ILE A 53 -0.14 -10.41 -6.08
C ILE A 53 -1.64 -10.15 -6.01
N LYS A 54 -2.38 -10.72 -6.97
CA LYS A 54 -3.84 -10.71 -6.98
C LYS A 54 -4.33 -12.04 -6.39
N PRO A 55 -5.04 -12.03 -5.26
CA PRO A 55 -5.58 -13.26 -4.68
C PRO A 55 -6.75 -13.77 -5.53
N LYS A 56 -6.89 -15.10 -5.60
CA LYS A 56 -7.96 -15.79 -6.35
C LYS A 56 -9.35 -15.47 -5.80
N THR A 57 -9.45 -15.47 -4.48
CA THR A 57 -10.65 -15.10 -3.72
C THR A 57 -10.39 -13.79 -3.01
N ILE A 58 -11.35 -12.87 -3.03
CA ILE A 58 -11.24 -11.60 -2.30
C ILE A 58 -11.31 -11.94 -0.80
N PRO A 59 -10.21 -11.78 -0.04
CA PRO A 59 -10.22 -12.06 1.39
C PRO A 59 -11.09 -11.03 2.11
N ASN A 60 -11.77 -11.46 3.15
CA ASN A 60 -12.55 -10.54 3.98
C ASN A 60 -11.62 -9.64 4.82
N LYS A 61 -12.14 -8.53 5.37
CA LYS A 61 -11.31 -7.53 6.08
C LYS A 61 -10.48 -8.14 7.22
N ASP A 62 -11.04 -9.10 7.94
CA ASP A 62 -10.36 -9.78 9.04
C ASP A 62 -9.30 -10.78 8.55
N GLU A 63 -9.49 -11.35 7.36
CA GLU A 63 -8.57 -12.31 6.74
C GLU A 63 -7.37 -11.62 6.10
N ILE A 64 -7.52 -10.38 5.63
CA ILE A 64 -6.44 -9.60 5.00
C ILE A 64 -5.20 -9.55 5.90
N SER A 65 -5.39 -9.33 7.20
CA SER A 65 -4.29 -9.31 8.19
C SER A 65 -3.56 -10.65 8.25
N GLN A 66 -4.30 -11.76 8.25
CA GLN A 66 -3.74 -13.10 8.29
C GLN A 66 -3.02 -13.46 6.98
N VAL A 67 -3.62 -13.15 5.83
CA VAL A 67 -3.01 -13.39 4.52
C VAL A 67 -1.72 -12.59 4.36
N THR A 68 -1.71 -11.33 4.79
CA THR A 68 -0.51 -10.48 4.77
C THR A 68 0.62 -11.09 5.61
N LYS A 69 0.31 -11.58 6.82
CA LYS A 69 1.28 -12.28 7.68
C LYS A 69 1.78 -13.57 7.07
N ASN A 70 0.89 -14.37 6.46
CA ASN A 70 1.27 -15.62 5.81
C ASN A 70 2.18 -15.36 4.60
N LEU A 71 1.90 -14.34 3.79
CA LEU A 71 2.75 -13.91 2.66
C LEU A 71 4.12 -13.42 3.15
N ALA A 72 4.15 -12.64 4.23
CA ALA A 72 5.41 -12.17 4.82
C ALA A 72 6.24 -13.34 5.40
N ALA A 73 5.59 -14.32 6.05
CA ALA A 73 6.24 -15.50 6.60
C ALA A 73 6.74 -16.48 5.51
N ALA A 74 6.09 -16.48 4.34
CA ALA A 74 6.51 -17.28 3.19
C ALA A 74 7.70 -16.68 2.42
N LEU A 75 8.17 -15.48 2.81
CA LEU A 75 9.35 -14.82 2.24
C LEU A 75 10.49 -14.82 3.26
N PRO A 76 11.75 -15.12 2.86
CA PRO A 76 12.15 -15.65 1.56
C PRO A 76 11.59 -17.06 1.31
N PHE A 77 11.32 -17.39 0.04
CA PHE A 77 10.73 -18.66 -0.34
C PHE A 77 11.81 -19.77 -0.23
N PRO A 78 11.51 -20.94 0.35
CA PRO A 78 12.51 -21.97 0.55
C PRO A 78 12.96 -22.58 -0.79
N ARG A 79 14.20 -22.28 -1.21
CA ARG A 79 14.83 -22.87 -2.40
C ARG A 79 15.67 -24.10 -2.04
N GLN A 80 15.70 -25.07 -2.96
CA GLN A 80 16.43 -26.34 -2.80
C GLN A 80 17.95 -26.18 -2.91
N GLU A 81 18.45 -25.08 -3.49
CA GLU A 81 19.87 -24.80 -3.62
C GLU A 81 20.21 -23.52 -2.85
N ALA A 82 20.95 -23.68 -1.75
CA ALA A 82 21.33 -22.62 -0.84
C ALA A 82 22.46 -21.76 -1.43
N GLN A 83 22.13 -20.85 -2.34
CA GLN A 83 22.86 -19.59 -2.39
C GLN A 83 22.41 -18.83 -1.15
N ALA A 84 23.29 -18.65 -0.15
CA ALA A 84 23.00 -17.81 1.00
C ALA A 84 22.96 -16.35 0.52
N ASP A 85 21.83 -15.95 -0.05
CA ASP A 85 21.51 -14.59 -0.50
C ASP A 85 21.33 -13.62 0.69
N GLY A 86 21.44 -14.13 1.92
CA GLY A 86 21.49 -13.33 3.15
C GLY A 86 20.19 -12.56 3.40
N LEU A 87 19.09 -12.94 2.73
CA LEU A 87 17.78 -12.35 2.87
C LEU A 87 17.03 -13.02 4.03
N THR A 88 16.37 -12.21 4.83
CA THR A 88 15.57 -12.65 5.98
C THR A 88 14.12 -12.20 5.82
N GLN A 89 13.22 -12.74 6.63
CA GLN A 89 11.80 -12.33 6.61
C GLN A 89 11.64 -10.83 6.89
N GLU A 90 12.53 -10.25 7.70
CA GLU A 90 12.53 -8.84 8.08
C GLU A 90 12.86 -7.91 6.90
N ASP A 91 13.50 -8.42 5.84
CA ASP A 91 13.85 -7.65 4.65
C ASP A 91 12.67 -7.41 3.71
N PHE A 92 11.54 -8.08 3.96
CA PHE A 92 10.33 -7.96 3.15
C PHE A 92 9.22 -7.23 3.90
N VAL A 93 8.45 -6.44 3.15
CA VAL A 93 7.24 -5.78 3.66
C VAL A 93 6.09 -6.10 2.70
N VAL A 94 5.01 -6.66 3.24
CA VAL A 94 3.79 -6.93 2.48
C VAL A 94 2.72 -5.93 2.91
N LEU A 95 2.14 -5.21 1.94
CA LEU A 95 1.04 -4.27 2.16
C LEU A 95 -0.18 -4.73 1.39
N SER A 96 -1.34 -4.70 2.02
CA SER A 96 -2.62 -4.87 1.34
C SER A 96 -3.18 -3.53 0.89
N ALA A 97 -3.74 -3.50 -0.32
CA ALA A 97 -4.46 -2.35 -0.86
C ALA A 97 -5.81 -2.84 -1.40
N THR A 98 -6.89 -2.42 -0.74
CA THR A 98 -8.26 -2.68 -1.20
C THR A 98 -8.75 -1.45 -1.96
N MET A 99 -9.22 -1.66 -3.18
CA MET A 99 -9.81 -0.64 -4.04
C MET A 99 -11.28 -0.99 -4.24
N ASP A 100 -12.17 -0.06 -3.87
CA ASP A 100 -13.61 -0.22 -4.02
C ASP A 100 -14.28 1.07 -4.49
N TYR A 101 -15.59 1.00 -4.71
CA TYR A 101 -16.41 2.14 -5.18
C TYR A 101 -16.94 3.00 -4.02
N GLY A 102 -16.29 2.96 -2.85
CA GLY A 102 -16.67 3.71 -1.65
C GLY A 102 -17.72 3.02 -0.76
N SER A 103 -18.18 1.82 -1.16
CA SER A 103 -19.18 1.03 -0.42
C SER A 103 -18.75 -0.43 -0.26
N GLY A 104 -17.45 -0.70 -0.16
CA GLY A 104 -16.92 -2.06 -0.08
C GLY A 104 -17.30 -2.90 -1.30
N ALA A 105 -17.81 -4.11 -1.09
CA ALA A 105 -18.19 -5.02 -2.18
C ALA A 105 -19.53 -4.68 -2.83
N GLU A 106 -20.28 -3.72 -2.29
CA GLU A 106 -21.62 -3.37 -2.77
C GLU A 106 -21.58 -2.31 -3.89
N ASP A 107 -22.53 -2.39 -4.82
CA ASP A 107 -22.74 -1.36 -5.83
C ASP A 107 -23.35 -0.11 -5.16
N PRO A 108 -22.65 1.05 -5.14
CA PRO A 108 -23.18 2.26 -4.52
C PRO A 108 -24.45 2.77 -5.22
N ILE A 109 -24.74 2.37 -6.47
CA ILE A 109 -25.97 2.77 -7.16
C ILE A 109 -27.21 2.16 -6.47
N ASN A 110 -27.08 0.99 -5.84
CA ASN A 110 -28.20 0.34 -5.15
C ASN A 110 -28.67 1.13 -3.92
N SER A 111 -27.75 1.83 -3.24
CA SER A 111 -28.09 2.66 -2.08
C SER A 111 -28.72 4.00 -2.48
N MET A 112 -28.57 4.44 -3.72
CA MET A 112 -29.12 5.71 -4.23
C MET A 112 -30.60 5.61 -4.60
N ASP A 113 -31.34 6.70 -4.36
CA ASP A 113 -32.72 6.87 -4.81
C ASP A 113 -32.79 7.83 -5.99
N PHE A 114 -33.55 7.45 -7.02
CA PHE A 114 -33.73 8.23 -8.24
C PHE A 114 -35.16 8.75 -8.32
N TYR A 115 -35.35 9.86 -9.03
CA TYR A 115 -36.66 10.41 -9.36
C TYR A 115 -36.75 10.68 -10.86
N SER A 116 -37.98 10.79 -11.37
CA SER A 116 -38.22 11.07 -12.79
C SER A 116 -38.72 12.48 -12.98
N LYS A 117 -38.41 13.12 -14.11
CA LYS A 117 -38.93 14.46 -14.45
C LYS A 117 -40.46 14.53 -14.42
N LYS A 118 -41.14 13.42 -14.76
CA LYS A 118 -42.61 13.33 -14.76
C LYS A 118 -43.21 13.23 -13.35
N LYS A 119 -42.47 12.65 -12.39
CA LYS A 119 -42.89 12.44 -11.00
C LYS A 119 -41.71 12.76 -10.06
N PRO A 120 -41.46 14.04 -9.76
CA PRO A 120 -40.30 14.43 -8.94
C PRO A 120 -40.44 14.02 -7.47
N ASN A 121 -41.67 13.87 -6.96
CA ASN A 121 -41.95 13.53 -5.56
C ASN A 121 -42.04 12.01 -5.30
N GLN A 122 -41.69 11.18 -6.29
CA GLN A 122 -41.71 9.72 -6.16
C GLN A 122 -40.32 9.16 -6.42
N THR A 123 -39.76 8.47 -5.43
CA THR A 123 -38.46 7.80 -5.56
C THR A 123 -38.61 6.39 -6.10
N PHE A 124 -37.58 5.91 -6.79
CA PHE A 124 -37.45 4.52 -7.23
C PHE A 124 -35.98 4.13 -7.30
N LYS A 125 -35.72 2.82 -7.31
CA LYS A 125 -34.39 2.23 -7.52
C LYS A 125 -34.22 1.87 -8.98
N ILE A 126 -33.03 2.14 -9.54
CA ILE A 126 -32.64 1.65 -10.87
C ILE A 126 -31.89 0.35 -10.68
N LYS A 127 -32.38 -0.73 -11.30
CA LYS A 127 -31.67 -2.02 -11.24
C LYS A 127 -30.52 -2.04 -12.24
N ARG A 128 -29.46 -2.78 -11.92
CA ARG A 128 -28.26 -2.91 -12.76
C ARG A 128 -28.60 -3.27 -14.21
N GLU A 129 -29.56 -4.17 -14.42
CA GLU A 129 -29.95 -4.64 -15.76
C GLU A 129 -30.54 -3.52 -16.63
N GLN A 130 -31.02 -2.44 -16.00
CA GLN A 130 -31.60 -1.28 -16.67
C GLN A 130 -30.55 -0.23 -17.05
N VAL A 131 -29.32 -0.33 -16.53
CA VAL A 131 -28.26 0.67 -16.76
C VAL A 131 -27.41 0.26 -17.96
N SER A 132 -26.63 -0.81 -17.83
CA SER A 132 -25.73 -1.29 -18.88
C SER A 132 -25.16 -2.67 -18.55
N LYS A 133 -24.95 -3.49 -19.58
CA LYS A 133 -24.22 -4.77 -19.46
C LYS A 133 -22.70 -4.59 -19.31
N LEU A 134 -22.17 -3.39 -19.53
CA LEU A 134 -20.74 -3.08 -19.46
C LEU A 134 -20.27 -2.67 -18.06
N LEU A 135 -21.14 -2.73 -17.06
CA LEU A 135 -20.76 -2.40 -15.69
C LEU A 135 -19.85 -3.49 -15.11
N PRO A 136 -18.90 -3.15 -14.21
CA PRO A 136 -18.10 -4.14 -13.49
C PRO A 136 -18.98 -5.11 -12.70
N GLU A 137 -18.66 -6.40 -12.71
CA GLU A 137 -19.39 -7.40 -11.89
C GLU A 137 -18.95 -7.37 -10.43
N LYS A 138 -17.70 -6.96 -10.18
CA LYS A 138 -17.11 -6.84 -8.84
C LYS A 138 -16.81 -5.37 -8.57
N PHE A 139 -17.20 -4.88 -7.40
CA PHE A 139 -17.04 -3.49 -6.97
C PHE A 139 -15.92 -3.28 -5.95
N SER A 140 -15.22 -4.36 -5.60
CA SER A 140 -14.06 -4.33 -4.73
C SER A 140 -13.00 -5.32 -5.23
N GLU A 141 -11.74 -4.90 -5.18
CA GLU A 141 -10.57 -5.74 -5.42
C GLU A 141 -9.54 -5.51 -4.31
N THR A 142 -8.80 -6.54 -3.93
CA THR A 142 -7.69 -6.43 -2.97
C THR A 142 -6.41 -6.92 -3.62
N LEU A 143 -5.34 -6.13 -3.50
CA LEU A 143 -4.03 -6.40 -4.05
C LEU A 143 -3.02 -6.48 -2.91
N PHE A 144 -2.09 -7.43 -2.97
CA PHE A 144 -0.96 -7.49 -2.04
C PHE A 144 0.31 -7.01 -2.74
N ARG A 145 0.92 -5.95 -2.23
CA ARG A 145 2.18 -5.38 -2.70
C ARG A 145 3.32 -5.86 -1.84
N VAL A 146 4.36 -6.38 -2.47
CA VAL A 146 5.57 -6.85 -1.78
C VAL A 146 6.71 -5.89 -2.06
N TYR A 147 7.37 -5.44 -1.00
CA TYR A 147 8.51 -4.54 -1.03
C TYR A 147 9.74 -5.21 -0.41
N SER A 148 10.92 -4.90 -0.94
CA SER A 148 12.20 -5.21 -0.31
C SER A 148 12.79 -3.97 0.35
N LYS A 149 13.28 -4.13 1.58
CA LYS A 149 14.02 -3.10 2.32
C LYS A 149 15.44 -2.93 1.80
N LYS A 150 16.04 -4.02 1.30
CA LYS A 150 17.36 -4.00 0.67
C LYS A 150 17.27 -3.38 -0.73
N ILE A 151 18.23 -2.52 -1.04
CA ILE A 151 18.25 -1.71 -2.27
C ILE A 151 19.43 -2.12 -3.16
N ASP A 152 20.37 -2.91 -2.65
CA ASP A 152 21.50 -3.41 -3.40
C ASP A 152 21.04 -4.32 -4.56
N PRO A 153 21.66 -4.20 -5.74
CA PRO A 153 21.22 -4.94 -6.93
C PRO A 153 21.18 -6.47 -6.73
N GLU A 154 22.16 -7.03 -6.02
CA GLU A 154 22.27 -8.47 -5.76
C GLU A 154 21.10 -8.97 -4.88
N SER A 155 20.82 -8.32 -3.75
CA SER A 155 19.67 -8.66 -2.91
C SER A 155 18.34 -8.44 -3.63
N LEU A 156 18.23 -7.42 -4.49
CA LEU A 156 17.01 -7.17 -5.26
C LEU A 156 16.76 -8.26 -6.28
N GLU A 157 17.78 -8.76 -6.96
CA GLU A 157 17.66 -9.88 -7.89
C GLU A 157 17.22 -11.15 -7.16
N ALA A 158 17.86 -11.47 -6.03
CA ALA A 158 17.47 -12.59 -5.18
C ALA A 158 16.02 -12.45 -4.67
N ALA A 159 15.65 -11.26 -4.19
CA ALA A 159 14.30 -10.94 -3.72
C ALA A 159 13.25 -11.06 -4.82
N ARG A 160 13.57 -10.66 -6.06
CA ARG A 160 12.70 -10.87 -7.23
C ARG A 160 12.50 -12.34 -7.53
N GLY A 161 13.52 -13.18 -7.38
CA GLY A 161 13.42 -14.63 -7.51
C GLY A 161 12.42 -15.22 -6.50
N HIS A 162 12.58 -14.89 -5.21
CA HIS A 162 11.66 -15.32 -4.14
C HIS A 162 10.23 -14.84 -4.39
N PHE A 163 10.07 -13.61 -4.86
CA PHE A 163 8.76 -13.07 -5.21
C PHE A 163 8.13 -13.79 -6.40
N ALA A 164 8.89 -14.14 -7.44
CA ALA A 164 8.38 -14.84 -8.62
C ALA A 164 7.87 -16.25 -8.25
N GLU A 165 8.59 -16.97 -7.39
CA GLU A 165 8.17 -18.27 -6.86
C GLU A 165 6.91 -18.14 -5.99
N LEU A 166 6.87 -17.17 -5.08
CA LEU A 166 5.67 -16.92 -4.28
C LEU A 166 4.47 -16.57 -5.18
N LYS A 167 4.70 -15.73 -6.20
CA LYS A 167 3.66 -15.31 -7.14
C LYS A 167 3.11 -16.48 -7.94
N SER A 168 3.91 -17.48 -8.30
CA SER A 168 3.40 -18.65 -9.05
C SER A 168 2.45 -19.52 -8.20
N VAL A 169 2.64 -19.54 -6.88
CA VAL A 169 1.76 -20.26 -5.94
C VAL A 169 0.46 -19.50 -5.68
N TRP A 170 0.55 -18.18 -5.57
CA TRP A 170 -0.56 -17.33 -5.14
C TRP A 170 -1.36 -16.68 -6.27
N SER A 171 -0.78 -16.53 -7.46
CA SER A 171 -1.47 -16.03 -8.65
C SER A 171 -2.27 -17.16 -9.32
N ASP A 172 -3.38 -16.79 -9.94
CA ASP A 172 -3.95 -17.55 -11.06
C ASP A 172 -3.11 -17.36 -12.33
#